data_AF-A0A7C3S7L2-F1
#
_entry.id   AF-A0A7C3S7L2-F1
#
_cell.length_a   1.000
_cell.length_b   1.000
_cell.length_c   1.000
_cell.angle_alpha   90.00
_cell.angle_beta   90.00
_cell.angle_gamma   90.00
#
_symmetry.space_group_name_H-M   'P 1'
#
loop_
_entity.id
_entity.type
_entity.pdbx_description
1 polymer ?
#
loop_
_entity_poly.entity_id
_entity_poly.type
_entity_poly.pdbx_seq_one_letter_code
_entity_poly.pdbx_strand_id
1 'polypeptide(L)'
;MSFTYDLSTNVGKVRLMIPDNDSTAYDLQDAEIEYFLEQEGNSVIYAAIACCQWLARKYAKQATFSADGMSFQASQRAQLFAERARELREQTESWGTFDIDREDAFSEASASEYTRRDRVIYIKA
;
A
#
# COMPACT_ATOMS: atom_id res chain seq x y z
N MET A 1 3.40 -22.18 4.19
CA MET A 1 4.29 -21.07 4.57
C MET A 1 5.36 -20.98 3.51
N SER A 2 5.19 -20.03 2.59
CA SER A 2 6.12 -19.73 1.50
C SER A 2 6.37 -18.22 1.49
N PHE A 3 7.56 -17.86 1.02
CA PHE A 3 7.91 -16.51 0.63
C PHE A 3 8.05 -16.49 -0.89
N THR A 4 7.31 -15.60 -1.53
CA THR A 4 7.39 -15.36 -2.98
C THR A 4 7.49 -13.87 -3.23
N TYR A 5 8.44 -13.48 -4.08
CA TYR A 5 8.58 -12.11 -4.56
C TYR A 5 8.48 -12.07 -6.08
N ASP A 6 7.24 -11.98 -6.57
CA ASP A 6 6.91 -11.81 -7.98
C ASP A 6 5.96 -10.62 -8.15
N LEU A 7 6.43 -9.57 -8.84
CA LEU A 7 5.68 -8.34 -9.10
C LEU A 7 4.49 -8.54 -10.05
N SER A 8 4.38 -9.70 -10.71
CA SER A 8 3.18 -10.08 -11.46
C SER A 8 1.98 -10.32 -10.53
N THR A 9 2.25 -10.76 -9.29
CA THR A 9 1.25 -11.08 -8.28
C THR A 9 0.93 -9.89 -7.39
N ASN A 10 -0.28 -9.85 -6.82
CA ASN A 10 -0.63 -8.83 -5.84
C ASN A 10 0.19 -8.96 -4.55
N VAL A 11 0.55 -10.18 -4.15
CA VAL A 11 1.42 -10.44 -2.99
C VAL A 11 2.78 -9.76 -3.18
N GLY A 12 3.45 -9.97 -4.31
CA GLY A 12 4.74 -9.32 -4.59
C GLY A 12 4.65 -7.80 -4.66
N LYS A 13 3.54 -7.26 -5.19
CA LYS A 13 3.30 -5.80 -5.17
C LYS A 13 3.13 -5.25 -3.75
N VAL A 14 2.41 -5.97 -2.87
CA VAL A 14 2.27 -5.58 -1.46
C VAL A 14 3.65 -5.60 -0.78
N ARG A 15 4.44 -6.66 -0.96
CA ARG A 15 5.81 -6.77 -0.41
C ARG A 15 6.71 -5.60 -0.80
N LEU A 16 6.64 -5.18 -2.06
CA LEU A 16 7.38 -4.01 -2.55
C LEU A 16 6.97 -2.72 -1.81
N MET A 17 5.70 -2.59 -1.44
CA MET A 17 5.20 -1.39 -0.75
C MET A 17 5.57 -1.32 0.73
N ILE A 18 5.69 -2.45 1.41
CA ILE A 18 5.88 -2.57 2.87
C ILE A 18 7.34 -2.92 3.27
N PRO A 19 8.33 -2.50 2.47
CA PRO A 19 9.69 -3.06 2.43
C PRO A 19 9.93 -4.50 2.96
N ASP A 20 9.04 -5.46 2.63
CA ASP A 20 9.12 -6.86 3.08
C ASP A 20 9.49 -7.80 1.92
N ASN A 21 10.55 -7.44 1.18
CA ASN A 21 10.96 -8.07 -0.07
C ASN A 21 12.30 -8.82 0.02
N ASP A 22 12.93 -8.86 1.20
CA ASP A 22 14.14 -9.66 1.43
C ASP A 22 13.77 -11.09 1.81
N SER A 23 14.10 -12.05 0.94
CA SER A 23 13.86 -13.49 1.17
C SER A 23 14.54 -14.07 2.41
N THR A 24 15.57 -13.39 2.95
CA THR A 24 16.33 -13.84 4.13
C THR A 24 15.82 -13.21 5.44
N ALA A 25 15.05 -12.13 5.35
CA ALA A 25 14.65 -11.31 6.48
C ALA A 25 13.21 -10.78 6.33
N TYR A 26 12.29 -11.66 5.92
CA TYR A 26 10.89 -11.31 5.75
C TYR A 26 10.07 -11.51 7.04
N ASP A 27 9.06 -10.66 7.22
CA ASP A 27 8.22 -10.64 8.41
C ASP A 27 6.84 -11.26 8.20
N LEU A 28 6.36 -11.28 6.96
CA LEU A 28 5.06 -11.83 6.55
C LEU A 28 5.21 -12.98 5.57
N GLN A 29 4.42 -14.02 5.75
CA GLN A 29 4.24 -15.12 4.81
C GLN A 29 3.28 -14.73 3.68
N ASP A 30 3.37 -15.40 2.53
CA ASP A 30 2.47 -15.13 1.39
C ASP A 30 0.98 -15.24 1.79
N ALA A 31 0.64 -16.27 2.56
CA ALA A 31 -0.72 -16.49 3.04
C ALA A 31 -1.25 -15.39 3.99
N GLU A 32 -0.36 -14.72 4.74
CA GLU A 32 -0.76 -13.59 5.59
C GLU A 32 -1.07 -12.37 4.72
N ILE A 33 -0.29 -12.14 3.67
CA ILE A 33 -0.53 -11.06 2.71
C ILE A 33 -1.80 -11.32 1.89
N GLU A 34 -2.03 -12.57 1.47
CA GLU A 34 -3.26 -12.99 0.80
C GLU A 34 -4.49 -12.72 1.67
N TYR A 35 -4.43 -13.03 2.97
CA TYR A 35 -5.50 -12.69 3.90
C TYR A 35 -5.81 -11.19 3.92
N PHE A 36 -4.80 -10.32 4.01
CA PHE A 36 -5.05 -8.86 3.99
C PHE A 36 -5.57 -8.38 2.63
N LEU A 37 -5.11 -8.97 1.53
CA LEU A 37 -5.65 -8.69 0.19
C LEU A 37 -7.13 -9.08 0.11
N GLU A 38 -7.53 -10.24 0.63
CA GLU A 38 -8.93 -10.66 0.65
C GLU A 38 -9.81 -9.72 1.49
N GLN A 39 -9.33 -9.30 2.67
CA GLN A 39 -10.08 -8.37 3.53
C GLN A 39 -10.28 -6.99 2.87
N GLU A 40 -9.29 -6.52 2.12
CA GLU A 40 -9.27 -5.20 1.50
C GLU A 40 -9.75 -5.21 0.03
N GLY A 41 -10.50 -6.23 -0.38
CA GLY A 41 -11.11 -6.32 -1.72
C GLY A 41 -10.09 -6.43 -2.86
N ASN A 42 -8.95 -7.06 -2.61
CA ASN A 42 -7.79 -7.19 -3.50
C ASN A 42 -7.10 -5.86 -3.85
N SER A 43 -7.36 -4.78 -3.09
CA SER A 43 -6.60 -3.53 -3.24
C SER A 43 -5.21 -3.69 -2.64
N VAL A 44 -4.18 -3.62 -3.49
CA VAL A 44 -2.78 -3.71 -3.09
C VAL A 44 -2.42 -2.62 -2.08
N ILE A 45 -2.91 -1.38 -2.28
CA ILE A 45 -2.56 -0.25 -1.42
C ILE A 45 -3.18 -0.41 -0.03
N TYR A 46 -4.47 -0.74 0.04
CA TYR A 46 -5.14 -0.92 1.34
C TYR A 46 -4.60 -2.15 2.08
N ALA A 47 -4.32 -3.25 1.37
CA ALA A 47 -3.67 -4.42 1.95
C ALA A 47 -2.27 -4.09 2.49
N ALA A 48 -1.47 -3.29 1.77
CA ALA A 48 -0.17 -2.81 2.24
C ALA A 48 -0.28 -1.96 3.50
N ILE A 49 -1.26 -1.04 3.57
CA ILE A 49 -1.54 -0.25 4.78
C ILE A 49 -1.87 -1.18 5.96
N ALA A 50 -2.75 -2.17 5.75
CA ALA A 50 -3.13 -3.13 6.78
C ALA A 50 -1.94 -3.98 7.27
N CYS A 51 -1.10 -4.45 6.34
CA CYS A 51 0.13 -5.18 6.64
C CYS A 51 1.10 -4.34 7.49
N CYS A 52 1.36 -3.09 7.09
CA CYS A 52 2.20 -2.16 7.87
C CYS A 52 1.67 -1.93 9.28
N GLN A 53 0.35 -1.77 9.44
CA GLN A 53 -0.27 -1.60 10.76
C GLN A 53 -0.12 -2.84 11.65
N TRP A 54 -0.26 -4.02 11.06
CA TRP A 54 -0.05 -5.27 11.78
C TRP A 54 1.41 -5.43 12.22
N LEU A 55 2.37 -5.15 11.32
CA LEU A 55 3.80 -5.19 11.62
C LEU A 55 4.19 -4.19 12.70
N ALA A 56 3.65 -2.97 12.65
CA ALA A 56 3.85 -1.97 13.70
C ALA A 56 3.40 -2.49 15.08
N ARG A 57 2.23 -3.16 15.15
CA ARG A 57 1.73 -3.76 16.40
C ARG A 57 2.60 -4.93 16.88
N LYS A 58 3.06 -5.79 15.96
CA LYS A 58 3.99 -6.91 16.24
C LYS A 58 5.27 -6.40 16.89
N TYR A 59 5.89 -5.39 16.30
CA TYR A 59 7.14 -4.80 16.79
C TYR A 59 6.97 -3.97 18.06
N ALA A 60 5.85 -3.24 18.20
CA ALA A 60 5.54 -2.52 19.43
C ALA A 60 5.42 -3.47 20.63
N LYS A 61 4.80 -4.64 20.46
CA LYS A 61 4.72 -5.66 21.51
C LYS A 61 6.10 -6.23 21.88
N GLN A 62 6.98 -6.44 20.90
CA GLN A 62 8.34 -6.93 21.15
C GLN A 62 9.18 -5.89 21.91
N ALA A 63 9.02 -4.60 21.60
CA ALA A 63 9.69 -3.52 22.30
C ALA A 63 9.37 -3.51 23.81
N THR A 64 8.14 -3.84 24.19
CA THR A 64 7.73 -3.92 25.60
C THR A 64 8.37 -5.10 26.36
N PHE A 65 8.70 -6.20 25.67
CA PHE A 65 9.12 -7.45 26.31
C PHE A 65 10.65 -7.65 26.37
N SER A 66 11.46 -6.84 25.68
CA SER A 66 12.89 -7.12 25.53
C SER A 66 13.79 -6.32 26.49
N ALA A 67 14.74 -7.02 27.13
CA ALA A 67 15.85 -6.43 27.90
C ALA A 67 17.12 -6.29 27.02
N ASP A 68 18.03 -5.37 27.39
CA ASP A 68 19.36 -5.13 26.79
C ASP A 68 19.40 -4.85 25.27
N GLY A 69 18.87 -3.68 24.83
CA GLY A 69 19.18 -3.07 23.52
C GLY A 69 18.30 -3.51 22.34
N MET A 70 17.75 -4.72 22.35
CA MET A 70 16.80 -5.17 21.33
C MET A 70 15.46 -4.42 21.35
N SER A 71 15.04 -3.88 22.49
CA SER A 71 13.81 -3.09 22.61
C SER A 71 13.85 -1.79 21.80
N PHE A 72 15.02 -1.15 21.72
CA PHE A 72 15.22 0.07 20.95
C PHE A 72 15.07 -0.19 19.44
N GLN A 73 15.68 -1.26 18.93
CA GLN A 73 15.55 -1.66 17.53
C GLN A 73 14.11 -2.06 17.17
N ALA A 74 13.42 -2.82 18.03
CA ALA A 74 12.02 -3.16 17.82
C ALA A 74 11.11 -1.91 17.81
N SER A 75 11.39 -0.93 18.68
CA SER A 75 10.66 0.34 18.70
C SER A 75 10.85 1.14 17.41
N GLN A 76 12.07 1.19 16.88
CA GLN A 76 12.35 1.85 15.61
C GLN A 76 11.65 1.15 14.44
N ARG A 77 11.67 -0.18 14.39
CA ARG A 77 10.92 -0.94 13.36
C ARG A 77 9.43 -0.66 13.44
N ALA A 78 8.86 -0.61 14.65
CA ALA A 78 7.45 -0.27 14.82
C ALA A 78 7.11 1.12 14.27
N GLN A 79 7.97 2.11 14.52
CA GLN A 79 7.82 3.48 13.99
C GLN A 79 7.94 3.52 12.47
N LEU A 80 8.95 2.85 11.90
CA LEU A 80 9.13 2.75 10.44
C LEU A 80 7.88 2.26 9.72
N PHE A 81 7.27 1.17 10.20
CA PHE A 81 6.04 0.64 9.60
C PHE A 81 4.82 1.54 9.83
N ALA A 82 4.73 2.22 10.97
CA ALA A 82 3.66 3.17 11.25
C ALA A 82 3.74 4.40 10.34
N GLU A 83 4.94 4.94 10.12
CA GLU A 83 5.19 6.04 9.19
C GLU A 83 4.89 5.61 7.76
N ARG A 84 5.33 4.42 7.35
CA ARG A 84 5.03 3.90 6.01
C ARG A 84 3.53 3.74 5.75
N ALA A 85 2.77 3.27 6.74
CA ALA A 85 1.31 3.18 6.63
C ALA A 85 0.67 4.57 6.47
N ARG A 86 1.20 5.58 7.13
CA ARG A 86 0.73 6.97 7.03
C ARG A 86 1.01 7.54 5.64
N GLU A 87 2.23 7.36 5.10
CA GLU A 87 2.57 7.79 3.74
C GLU A 87 1.64 7.19 2.69
N LEU A 88 1.36 5.89 2.79
CA LEU A 88 0.47 5.20 1.84
C LEU A 88 -0.97 5.73 1.92
N ARG A 89 -1.44 6.13 3.12
CA ARG A 89 -2.76 6.78 3.29
C ARG A 89 -2.78 8.16 2.66
N GLU A 90 -1.79 9.00 2.95
CA GLU A 90 -1.67 10.34 2.38
C GLU A 90 -1.61 10.29 0.85
N GLN A 91 -0.91 9.30 0.27
CA GLN A 91 -0.90 9.08 -1.18
C GLN A 91 -2.28 8.72 -1.74
N THR A 92 -3.04 7.90 -1.01
CA THR A 92 -4.39 7.49 -1.42
C THR A 92 -5.37 8.66 -1.37
N GLU A 93 -5.27 9.49 -0.33
CA GLU A 93 -6.10 10.69 -0.14
C GLU A 93 -5.73 11.80 -1.14
N SER A 94 -4.44 12.02 -1.40
CA SER A 94 -3.97 13.00 -2.39
C SER A 94 -4.44 12.69 -3.82
N TRP A 95 -4.75 11.44 -4.12
CA TRP A 95 -5.27 11.03 -5.43
C TRP A 95 -6.81 11.09 -5.48
N GLY A 96 -7.47 11.14 -4.33
CA GLY A 96 -8.90 11.28 -4.19
C GLY A 96 -9.31 12.75 -4.09
N THR A 97 -9.69 13.35 -5.22
CA THR A 97 -10.50 14.59 -5.28
C THR A 97 -9.76 15.88 -4.91
N PHE A 98 -9.10 16.48 -5.90
CA PHE A 98 -9.06 17.94 -5.99
C PHE A 98 -10.33 18.38 -6.74
N ASP A 99 -11.43 18.64 -6.04
CA ASP A 99 -12.45 19.55 -6.58
C ASP A 99 -11.80 20.94 -6.58
N ILE A 100 -11.15 21.28 -7.70
CA ILE A 100 -10.74 22.65 -7.96
C ILE A 100 -12.03 23.40 -8.28
N ASP A 101 -12.73 23.86 -7.25
CA ASP A 101 -13.73 24.91 -7.42
C ASP A 101 -12.93 26.17 -7.77
N ARG A 102 -12.70 26.39 -9.08
CA ARG A 102 -12.15 27.65 -9.57
C ARG A 102 -13.21 28.71 -9.30
N GLU A 103 -12.99 29.56 -8.32
CA GLU A 103 -13.83 30.70 -7.94
C GLU A 103 -13.84 31.81 -9.02
N ASP A 104 -13.29 31.54 -10.20
CA ASP A 104 -13.24 32.45 -11.33
C ASP A 104 -14.15 31.92 -12.45
N ALA A 105 -15.37 32.47 -12.44
CA ALA A 105 -16.45 32.31 -13.39
C ALA A 105 -16.01 32.30 -14.88
N PHE A 106 -15.65 31.13 -15.40
CA PHE A 106 -15.76 30.84 -16.84
C PHE A 106 -16.73 29.66 -17.05
N SER A 107 -18.01 30.00 -16.95
CA SER A 107 -19.12 29.23 -17.46
C SER A 107 -19.03 29.14 -18.99
N GLU A 108 -18.79 27.93 -19.51
CA GLU A 108 -19.33 27.33 -20.74
C GLU A 108 -18.33 26.32 -21.33
N ALA A 109 -18.43 25.06 -20.87
CA ALA A 109 -18.22 23.90 -21.72
C ALA A 109 -18.98 22.72 -21.12
N SER A 110 -19.96 22.25 -21.89
CA SER A 110 -20.96 21.25 -21.56
C SER A 110 -20.43 20.01 -20.84
N ALA A 111 -21.22 19.54 -19.87
CA ALA A 111 -21.25 18.14 -19.44
C ALA A 111 -21.53 17.21 -20.64
N SER A 112 -20.48 16.74 -21.34
CA SER A 112 -20.63 15.70 -22.37
C SER A 112 -19.37 14.95 -22.80
N GLU A 113 -18.27 14.92 -22.03
CA GLU A 113 -17.05 14.20 -22.47
C GLU A 113 -16.31 13.49 -21.34
N TYR A 114 -16.91 12.43 -20.78
CA TYR A 114 -16.16 11.39 -20.06
C TYR A 114 -16.60 9.99 -20.46
N THR A 115 -16.76 9.76 -21.76
CA THR A 115 -16.77 8.39 -22.30
C THR A 115 -15.32 7.95 -22.43
N ARG A 116 -14.89 7.02 -21.56
CA ARG A 116 -13.59 6.33 -21.65
C ARG A 116 -13.31 5.92 -23.09
N ARG A 117 -12.30 6.54 -23.72
CA ARG A 117 -11.76 6.09 -25.01
C ARG A 117 -10.74 4.98 -24.76
N ASP A 118 -11.20 3.74 -24.67
CA ASP A 118 -10.34 2.58 -24.89
C ASP A 118 -9.93 2.56 -26.37
N ARG A 119 -8.72 3.05 -26.67
CA ARG A 119 -8.15 2.99 -28.02
C ARG A 119 -7.37 1.69 -28.19
N VAL A 120 -7.95 0.75 -28.92
CA VAL A 120 -7.20 -0.33 -29.60
C VAL A 120 -7.16 0.01 -31.08
N ILE A 121 -5.97 0.32 -31.60
CA ILE A 121 -5.75 0.61 -33.02
C ILE A 121 -5.29 -0.68 -33.69
N TYR A 122 -6.10 -1.23 -34.59
CA TYR A 122 -5.65 -2.27 -35.53
C TYR A 122 -5.26 -1.61 -36.85
N ILE A 123 -3.97 -1.69 -37.19
CA ILE A 123 -3.46 -1.37 -38.53
C ILE A 123 -3.65 -2.64 -39.36
N LYS A 124 -4.47 -2.57 -40.41
CA LYS A 124 -4.57 -3.63 -41.42
C LYS A 124 -3.67 -3.24 -42.59
N ALA A 125 -2.80 -4.16 -42.98
CA ALA A 125 -1.89 -4.07 -44.13
C ALA A 125 -2.67 -3.95 -45.46
#